data_AF-A0A2S4M8K9-F1
#
_entry.id   AF-A0A2S4M8K9-F1
#
_cell.length_a   1.000
_cell.length_b   1.000
_cell.length_c   1.000
_cell.angle_alpha   90.00
_cell.angle_beta   90.00
_cell.angle_gamma   90.00
#
_symmetry.space_group_name_H-M   'P 1'
#
loop_
_entity.id
_entity.type
_entity.pdbx_description
1 polymer ?
#
loop_
_entity_poly.entity_id
_entity_poly.type
_entity_poly.pdbx_seq_one_letter_code
_entity_poly.pdbx_strand_id
1 'polypeptide(L)' 'MSTIHIRDGSSRIVGRIQTGSQGKQFAYVGGRMVGIYNPQLDKTFDSRLHVFGNGNQLMALVRCGDND' A
#
# COMPACT_ATOMS: atom_id res chain seq x y z
N MET A 1 0.86 -14.61 -7.38
CA MET A 1 0.48 -13.30 -6.80
C MET A 1 0.00 -13.55 -5.39
N SER A 2 0.42 -12.72 -4.43
CA SER A 2 0.01 -12.84 -3.01
C SER A 2 -0.73 -11.59 -2.58
N THR A 3 -1.71 -11.74 -1.68
CA THR A 3 -2.49 -10.63 -1.14
C THR A 3 -2.48 -10.70 0.38
N ILE A 4 -2.06 -9.61 1.01
CA ILE A 4 -2.07 -9.43 2.47
C ILE A 4 -3.21 -8.47 2.80
N HIS A 5 -4.11 -8.89 3.69
CA HIS A 5 -5.16 -8.01 4.20
C HIS A 5 -4.66 -7.28 5.44
N ILE A 6 -4.83 -5.97 5.47
CA ILE A 6 -4.52 -5.12 6.61
C ILE A 6 -5.80 -4.96 7.42
N ARG A 7 -5.69 -5.24 8.72
CA ARG A 7 -6.81 -5.13 9.66
C ARG A 7 -6.52 -4.06 10.70
N ASP A 8 -7.57 -3.42 11.18
CA ASP A 8 -7.54 -2.53 12.33
C ASP A 8 -7.53 -3.33 13.66
N GLY A 9 -7.57 -2.62 14.79
CA GLY A 9 -7.68 -3.24 16.12
C GLY A 9 -9.01 -3.97 16.37
N SER A 10 -10.03 -3.75 15.54
CA SER A 10 -11.34 -4.43 15.61
C SER A 10 -11.44 -5.64 14.67
N SER A 11 -10.32 -6.04 14.04
CA SER A 11 -10.23 -7.08 13.01
C SER A 11 -10.97 -6.78 11.70
N ARG A 12 -11.42 -5.53 11.50
CA ARG A 12 -12.01 -5.09 10.23
C ARG A 12 -10.91 -4.87 9.20
N ILE A 13 -11.18 -5.26 7.96
CA ILE A 13 -10.25 -5.04 6.86
C ILE A 13 -10.30 -3.56 6.48
N VAL A 14 -9.21 -2.85 6.70
CA VAL A 14 -9.04 -1.42 6.32
C VAL A 14 -8.28 -1.26 5.01
N GLY A 15 -7.53 -2.27 4.61
CA GLY A 15 -6.84 -2.25 3.33
C GLY A 15 -6.27 -3.59 2.92
N ARG A 16 -5.60 -3.61 1.78
CA ARG A 16 -4.85 -4.77 1.31
C ARG A 16 -3.61 -4.35 0.55
N ILE A 17 -2.58 -5.18 0.63
CA ILE A 17 -1.38 -5.08 -0.21
C ILE A 17 -1.37 -6.29 -1.13
N GLN A 18 -1.29 -6.03 -2.43
CA GLN A 18 -1.16 -7.06 -3.45
C GLN A 18 0.27 -7.06 -3.99
N THR A 19 0.93 -8.21 -3.94
CA THR A 19 2.27 -8.42 -4.52
C THR A 19 2.11 -9.01 -5.92
N GLY A 20 2.49 -8.20 -6.91
CA GLY A 20 2.51 -8.54 -8.32
C GLY A 20 3.80 -9.22 -8.75
N SER A 21 4.03 -9.25 -10.06
CA SER A 21 5.28 -9.75 -10.65
C SER A 21 6.47 -8.87 -10.22
N GLN A 22 7.65 -9.48 -10.16
CA GLN A 22 8.91 -8.81 -9.81
C GLN A 22 8.92 -8.14 -8.42
N GLY A 23 8.00 -8.53 -7.53
CA GLY A 23 7.92 -8.00 -6.17
C GLY A 23 7.33 -6.60 -6.06
N LYS A 24 6.79 -6.02 -7.15
CA LYS A 24 6.02 -4.77 -7.06
C LYS A 24 4.80 -4.99 -6.16
N GLN A 25 4.55 -4.04 -5.27
CA GLN A 25 3.43 -4.12 -4.33
C GLN A 25 2.49 -2.95 -4.54
N PHE A 26 1.19 -3.22 -4.40
CA PHE A 26 0.12 -2.26 -4.61
C PHE A 26 -0.76 -2.22 -3.36
N ALA A 27 -0.92 -1.03 -2.78
CA ALA A 27 -1.78 -0.83 -1.61
C ALA A 27 -3.15 -0.33 -2.03
N TYR A 28 -4.20 -0.89 -1.42
CA TYR A 28 -5.59 -0.49 -1.64
C TYR A 28 -6.31 -0.24 -0.31
N VAL A 29 -7.15 0.80 -0.29
CA VAL A 29 -8.07 1.16 0.81
C VAL A 29 -9.45 1.39 0.20
N GLY A 30 -10.49 0.75 0.74
CA GLY A 30 -11.86 0.88 0.20
C GLY A 30 -11.98 0.55 -1.31
N GLY A 31 -11.11 -0.33 -1.83
CA GLY A 31 -11.04 -0.67 -3.25
C GLY A 31 -10.26 0.30 -4.14
N ARG A 32 -9.80 1.45 -3.61
CA ARG A 32 -8.99 2.43 -4.34
C ARG A 32 -7.50 2.20 -4.10
N MET A 33 -6.68 2.31 -5.13
CA MET A 33 -5.22 2.24 -4.99
C MET A 33 -4.71 3.51 -4.29
N VAL A 34 -3.98 3.34 -3.19
CA VAL A 34 -3.41 4.45 -2.41
C VAL A 34 -1.90 4.58 -2.59
N GLY A 35 -1.23 3.55 -3.11
CA GLY A 35 0.20 3.62 -3.40
C GLY A 35 0.79 2.38 -4.03
N ILE A 36 2.04 2.51 -4.46
CA ILE A 36 2.81 1.49 -5.16
C ILE A 36 4.23 1.44 -4.56
N TYR A 37 4.72 0.26 -4.20
CA TYR A 37 6.13 0.05 -3.90
C TYR A 37 6.82 -0.65 -5.08
N ASN A 38 7.91 -0.05 -5.55
CA ASN A 38 8.77 -0.61 -6.58
C ASN A 38 10.13 -1.05 -5.98
N PRO A 39 10.39 -2.36 -5.83
CA PRO A 39 11.63 -2.85 -5.23
C PRO A 39 12.88 -2.57 -6.09
N GLN A 40 12.73 -2.38 -7.41
CA GLN A 40 13.87 -2.06 -8.28
C GLN A 40 14.41 -0.64 -8.04
N LEU A 41 13.54 0.27 -7.59
CA LEU A 41 13.89 1.65 -7.27
C LEU A 41 14.04 1.87 -5.77
N ASP A 42 13.69 0.86 -4.96
CA ASP A 42 13.52 0.95 -3.52
C ASP A 42 12.66 2.17 -3.10
N LYS A 43 11.54 2.37 -3.79
CA LYS A 43 10.68 3.55 -3.62
C LYS A 43 9.20 3.21 -3.49
N THR A 44 8.54 3.94 -2.62
CA THR A 44 7.08 3.99 -2.50
C THR A 44 6.56 5.26 -3.16
N PHE A 45 5.51 5.10 -3.94
CA PHE A 45 4.79 6.16 -4.63
C PHE A 45 3.36 6.25 -4.08
N ASP A 46 2.83 7.45 -3.97
CA ASP A 46 1.41 7.67 -3.66
C ASP A 46 0.52 7.37 -4.87
N SER A 47 -0.80 7.52 -4.72
CA SER A 47 -1.78 7.32 -5.79
C SER A 47 -1.63 8.29 -6.96
N ARG A 48 -0.89 9.39 -6.79
CA ARG A 48 -0.59 10.42 -7.80
C ARG A 48 0.81 10.22 -8.41
N LEU A 49 1.49 9.12 -8.09
CA LEU A 49 2.84 8.79 -8.53
C LEU A 49 3.93 9.74 -8.02
N HIS A 50 3.67 10.51 -6.96
CA HIS A 50 4.72 11.23 -6.27
C HIS A 50 5.50 10.28 -5.36
N VAL A 51 6.80 10.53 -5.20
CA VAL A 51 7.63 9.76 -4.27
C VAL A 51 7.17 10.06 -2.85
N PHE A 52 6.61 9.05 -2.18
CA PHE A 52 6.23 9.11 -0.78
C PHE A 52 7.45 8.88 0.13
N GLY A 53 8.34 7.97 -0.28
CA GLY A 53 9.56 7.67 0.46
C GLY A 53 10.39 6.55 -0.14
N ASN A 54 11.53 6.26 0.49
CA ASN A 54 12.37 5.11 0.17
C ASN A 54 11.95 3.89 0.99
N GLY A 55 12.21 2.68 0.48
CA GLY A 55 11.74 1.43 1.08
C GLY A 55 10.24 1.20 0.87
N ASN A 56 9.75 0.09 1.42
CA ASN A 56 8.33 -0.25 1.40
C ASN A 56 7.57 0.46 2.53
N GLN A 57 6.90 1.55 2.18
CA GLN A 57 6.14 2.39 3.11
C GLN A 57 4.62 2.32 2.86
N LEU A 58 4.15 1.30 2.13
CA LEU A 58 2.74 1.15 1.77
C LEU A 58 1.79 1.13 2.99
N MET A 59 2.26 0.62 4.13
CA MET A 59 1.49 0.59 5.36
C MET A 59 1.13 2.00 5.88
N ALA A 60 2.00 2.99 5.66
CA ALA A 60 1.75 4.37 6.07
C ALA A 60 0.63 5.00 5.22
N LEU A 61 0.61 4.70 3.91
CA LEU A 61 -0.43 5.18 2.99
C LEU A 61 -1.80 4.56 3.29
N VAL A 62 -1.83 3.30 3.72
CA VAL A 62 -3.08 2.63 4.12
C VAL A 62 -3.70 3.28 5.36
N ARG A 63 -2.90 3.60 6.38
CA ARG A 63 -3.39 4.20 7.64
C ARG A 63 -3.75 5.68 7.54
N CYS A 64 -3.18 6.41 6.57
CA CYS A 64 -3.50 7.82 6.39
C CYS A 64 -4.95 8.03 5.91
N GLY A 65 -5.53 7.05 5.20
CA GLY A 65 -6.90 7.11 4.69
C GLY A 65 -8.01 6.95 5.74
N ASP A 66 -7.67 6.63 6.99
CA ASP A 66 -8.63 6.39 8.09
C ASP A 66 -8.92 7.64 8.95
N ASN A 67 -8.32 8.81 8.65
CA ASN A 67 -8.40 10.03 9.47
C ASN A 67 -9.26 11.17 8.87
N ASP A 68 -10.28 10.85 8.06
CA ASP A 68 -11.29 11.84 7.61
C ASP A 68 -12.65 11.60 8.28
#